data_AF-A0A2I0DPM7-F1
#
_entry.id   AF-A0A2I0DPM7-F1
#
_cell.length_a   1.000
_cell.length_b   1.000
_cell.length_c   1.000
_cell.angle_alpha   90.00
_cell.angle_beta   90.00
_cell.angle_gamma   90.00
#
_symmetry.space_group_name_H-M   'P 1'
#
loop_
_entity.id
_entity.type
_entity.pdbx_description
1 polymer ?
#
loop_
_entity_poly.entity_id
_entity_poly.type
_entity_poly.pdbx_seq_one_letter_code
_entity_poly.pdbx_strand_id
1 'polypeptide(L)'
;MSKQKNPLPEQWQQNQKAAKATQIAFDLDEKFQYSIRKAALDAGVSPSDQIRDILGLSVTKRPKRPRLTVSLSAEDYAQLAERYNLKAEQQLEIKKHVLDDLIKFSAED
;
A
#
# COMPACT_ATOMS: atom_id res chain seq x y z
N MET A 1 -43.55 -24.79 -18.09
CA MET A 1 -42.16 -25.30 -18.07
C MET A 1 -41.34 -24.46 -17.10
N SER A 2 -41.21 -24.95 -15.86
CA SER A 2 -40.46 -24.30 -14.77
C SER A 2 -38.95 -24.40 -15.02
N LYS A 3 -38.25 -23.26 -15.02
CA LYS A 3 -36.78 -23.23 -15.14
C LYS A 3 -36.15 -23.83 -13.86
N GLN A 4 -35.63 -25.05 -13.96
CA GLN A 4 -34.79 -25.65 -12.92
C GLN A 4 -33.50 -24.82 -12.78
N LYS A 5 -33.28 -24.23 -11.60
CA LYS A 5 -31.99 -23.66 -11.22
C LYS A 5 -31.05 -24.82 -10.91
N ASN A 6 -30.17 -25.18 -11.83
CA ASN A 6 -29.08 -26.10 -11.52
C ASN A 6 -28.19 -25.48 -10.43
N PRO A 7 -27.93 -26.17 -9.30
CA PRO A 7 -26.98 -25.68 -8.32
C PRO A 7 -25.58 -25.66 -8.94
N LEU A 8 -24.84 -24.57 -8.70
CA LEU A 8 -23.47 -24.42 -9.18
C LEU A 8 -22.57 -25.55 -8.62
N PRO A 9 -21.51 -25.95 -9.34
CA PRO A 9 -20.63 -27.05 -8.95
C PRO A 9 -20.02 -26.84 -7.55
N GLU A 10 -19.75 -27.93 -6.82
CA GLU A 10 -19.33 -27.91 -5.41
C GLU A 10 -18.10 -27.04 -5.12
N GLN A 11 -17.13 -27.01 -6.04
CA GLN A 11 -15.96 -26.13 -5.99
C GLN A 11 -16.33 -24.63 -6.00
N TRP A 12 -17.42 -24.27 -6.68
CA TRP A 12 -17.94 -22.90 -6.73
C TRP A 12 -18.80 -22.56 -5.50
N GLN A 13 -19.35 -23.55 -4.80
CA GLN A 13 -20.05 -23.36 -3.53
C GLN A 13 -19.09 -23.09 -2.37
N GLN A 14 -17.89 -23.69 -2.40
CA GLN A 14 -16.82 -23.35 -1.46
C GLN A 14 -16.37 -21.89 -1.62
N ASN A 15 -16.35 -21.35 -2.85
CA ASN A 15 -16.12 -19.93 -3.10
C ASN A 15 -17.28 -19.02 -2.64
N GLN A 16 -18.51 -19.52 -2.51
CA GLN A 16 -19.62 -18.78 -1.86
C GLN A 16 -19.49 -18.75 -0.34
N LYS A 17 -18.90 -19.78 0.27
CA LYS A 17 -18.62 -19.84 1.72
C LYS A 17 -17.47 -18.94 2.16
N ALA A 18 -16.70 -18.36 1.23
CA ALA A 18 -15.94 -17.16 1.50
C ALA A 18 -16.94 -16.00 1.73
N ALA A 19 -17.52 -15.97 2.92
CA ALA A 19 -18.52 -15.01 3.33
C ALA A 19 -18.05 -13.61 2.93
N LYS A 20 -18.80 -12.95 2.04
CA LYS A 20 -18.52 -11.58 1.63
C LYS A 20 -18.54 -10.73 2.90
N ALA A 21 -17.38 -10.28 3.35
CA ALA A 21 -17.29 -9.42 4.51
C ALA A 21 -18.02 -8.10 4.19
N THR A 22 -18.99 -7.72 5.01
CA THR A 22 -19.61 -6.40 4.92
C THR A 22 -18.57 -5.36 5.28
N GLN A 23 -18.25 -4.47 4.33
CA GLN A 23 -17.38 -3.33 4.61
C GLN A 23 -18.15 -2.30 5.43
N ILE A 24 -17.56 -1.86 6.53
CA ILE A 24 -18.10 -0.83 7.41
C ILE A 24 -17.24 0.41 7.23
N ALA A 25 -17.88 1.54 6.91
CA ALA A 25 -17.24 2.85 6.89
C ALA A 25 -17.44 3.52 8.24
N PHE A 26 -16.42 4.24 8.71
CA PHE A 26 -16.46 5.03 9.93
C PHE A 26 -16.12 6.47 9.57
N ASP A 27 -16.89 7.43 10.09
CA ASP A 27 -16.52 8.84 10.04
C ASP A 27 -15.58 9.12 11.23
N LEU A 28 -14.31 9.32 10.90
CA LEU A 28 -13.22 9.47 11.88
C LEU A 28 -12.57 10.82 11.68
N ASP A 29 -12.11 11.44 12.78
CA ASP A 29 -11.28 12.62 12.67
C ASP A 29 -9.88 12.28 12.13
N GLU A 30 -9.19 13.30 11.62
CA GLU A 30 -7.89 13.14 10.98
C GLU A 30 -6.82 12.60 11.94
N LYS A 31 -6.88 13.01 13.22
CA LYS A 31 -5.91 12.57 14.25
C LYS A 31 -6.04 11.09 14.54
N PHE A 32 -7.27 10.60 14.64
CA PHE A 32 -7.57 9.20 14.83
C PHE A 32 -7.15 8.38 13.61
N GLN A 33 -7.48 8.84 12.40
CA GLN A 33 -7.08 8.17 11.16
C GLN A 33 -5.54 8.09 11.02
N TYR A 34 -4.84 9.18 11.34
CA TYR A 34 -3.38 9.22 11.35
C TYR A 34 -2.79 8.21 12.34
N SER A 35 -3.33 8.15 13.56
CA SER A 35 -2.85 7.24 14.61
C SER A 35 -2.95 5.77 14.20
N ILE A 36 -4.07 5.36 13.61
CA ILE A 36 -4.25 3.99 13.11
C ILE A 36 -3.30 3.67 11.96
N ARG A 37 -3.12 4.61 11.02
CA ARG A 37 -2.21 4.43 9.88
C ARG A 37 -0.76 4.35 10.31
N LYS A 38 -0.35 5.16 11.29
CA LYS A 38 0.99 5.13 11.87
C LYS A 38 1.25 3.78 12.56
N ALA A 39 0.35 3.34 13.43
CA ALA A 39 0.48 2.04 14.10
C ALA A 39 0.56 0.88 13.09
N ALA A 40 -0.25 0.92 12.03
CA ALA A 40 -0.21 -0.07 10.97
C ALA A 40 1.13 -0.07 10.21
N LEU A 41 1.67 1.12 9.91
CA LEU A 41 2.97 1.30 9.27
C LEU A 41 4.09 0.72 10.14
N ASP A 42 4.13 1.08 11.43
CA ASP A 42 5.14 0.63 12.39
C ASP A 42 5.10 -0.89 12.57
N ALA A 43 3.90 -1.49 12.59
CA ALA A 43 3.71 -2.94 12.68
C ALA A 43 3.89 -3.69 11.34
N GLY A 44 4.11 -2.99 10.22
CA GLY A 44 4.26 -3.58 8.90
C GLY A 44 2.99 -4.27 8.37
N VAL A 45 1.82 -3.84 8.83
CA VAL A 45 0.50 -4.40 8.46
C VAL A 45 -0.35 -3.37 7.71
N SER A 46 -1.46 -3.80 7.11
CA SER A 46 -2.40 -2.85 6.51
C SER A 46 -3.22 -2.13 7.59
N PRO A 47 -3.74 -0.91 7.34
CA PRO A 47 -4.67 -0.27 8.28
C PRO A 47 -5.89 -1.12 8.60
N SER A 48 -6.37 -1.95 7.66
CA SER A 48 -7.47 -2.89 7.91
C SER A 48 -7.07 -4.01 8.88
N ASP A 49 -5.87 -4.58 8.71
CA ASP A 49 -5.34 -5.58 9.65
C ASP A 49 -5.08 -4.96 11.02
N GLN A 50 -4.60 -3.71 11.09
CA GLN A 50 -4.44 -2.99 12.35
C GLN A 50 -5.78 -2.82 13.09
N ILE A 51 -6.85 -2.47 12.37
CA ILE A 51 -8.21 -2.39 12.96
C ILE A 51 -8.66 -3.76 13.44
N ARG A 52 -8.40 -4.83 12.68
CA ARG A 52 -8.72 -6.21 13.10
C ARG A 52 -7.97 -6.60 14.36
N ASP A 53 -6.68 -6.28 14.45
CA ASP A 53 -5.84 -6.54 15.63
C ASP A 53 -6.35 -5.81 16.87
N ILE A 54 -6.71 -4.52 16.75
CA ILE A 54 -7.35 -3.72 17.82
C ILE A 54 -8.66 -4.37 18.30
N LEU A 55 -9.43 -4.97 17.40
CA LEU A 55 -10.68 -5.66 17.70
C LEU A 55 -10.47 -7.12 18.15
N GLY A 56 -9.22 -7.60 18.28
CA GLY A 56 -8.91 -8.98 18.65
C GLY A 56 -9.26 -10.03 17.59
N LEU A 57 -9.41 -9.62 16.33
CA LEU A 57 -9.75 -10.50 15.20
C LEU A 57 -8.50 -11.07 14.54
N SER A 58 -8.62 -12.25 13.93
CA SER A 58 -7.53 -12.89 13.21
C SER A 58 -7.04 -12.04 12.03
N VAL A 59 -5.72 -11.90 11.89
CA VAL A 59 -5.07 -11.18 10.79
C VAL A 59 -4.19 -12.13 9.99
N THR A 60 -4.29 -12.07 8.66
CA THR A 60 -3.33 -12.71 7.77
C THR A 60 -2.10 -11.83 7.69
N LYS A 61 -1.15 -12.05 8.60
CA LYS A 61 0.17 -11.37 8.62
C LYS A 61 1.00 -11.77 7.41
N ARG A 62 0.64 -11.29 6.22
CA ARG A 62 1.54 -11.30 5.07
C ARG A 62 2.33 -10.00 5.11
N PRO A 63 3.66 -10.04 5.30
CA PRO A 63 4.48 -8.84 5.26
C PRO A 63 4.24 -8.13 3.92
N LYS A 64 3.65 -6.94 3.96
CA LYS A 64 3.59 -6.10 2.76
C LYS A 64 4.99 -5.59 2.52
N ARG A 65 5.58 -5.92 1.36
CA ARG A 65 6.89 -5.37 0.99
C ARG A 65 6.78 -3.84 1.00
N PRO A 66 7.56 -3.12 1.82
CA PRO A 66 7.57 -1.67 1.77
C PRO A 66 8.08 -1.26 0.39
N ARG A 67 7.25 -0.54 -0.36
CA ARG A 67 7.62 0.03 -1.66
C ARG A 67 7.44 1.53 -1.54
N LEU A 68 8.52 2.27 -1.75
CA LEU A 68 8.48 3.71 -1.93
C LEU A 68 8.53 3.96 -3.43
N THR A 69 7.54 4.69 -3.94
CA THR A 69 7.46 5.08 -5.35
C THR A 69 7.25 6.57 -5.42
N VAL A 70 8.00 7.23 -6.30
CA VAL A 70 7.79 8.62 -6.68
C VAL A 70 7.56 8.68 -8.18
N SER A 71 6.61 9.52 -8.60
CA SER A 71 6.38 9.82 -10.01
C SER A 71 7.13 11.11 -10.34
N LEU A 72 7.99 11.07 -11.36
CA LEU A 72 8.77 12.21 -11.81
C LEU A 72 8.36 12.54 -13.25
N SER A 73 7.97 13.79 -13.47
CA SER A 73 7.72 14.38 -14.78
C SER A 73 9.04 14.71 -15.50
N ALA A 74 8.96 15.10 -16.77
CA ALA A 74 10.14 15.54 -17.53
C ALA A 74 10.79 16.80 -16.92
N GLU A 75 9.98 17.71 -16.37
CA GLU A 75 10.45 18.91 -15.69
C GLU A 75 11.19 18.57 -14.40
N ASP A 76 10.70 17.58 -13.64
CA ASP A 76 11.39 17.11 -12.44
C ASP A 76 12.77 16.52 -12.77
N TYR A 77 12.88 15.78 -13.87
CA TYR A 77 14.19 15.28 -14.33
C TYR A 77 15.13 16.41 -14.74
N ALA A 78 14.64 17.52 -15.30
CA ALA A 78 15.47 18.67 -15.62
C ALA A 78 16.00 19.36 -14.34
N GLN A 79 15.14 19.54 -13.33
CA GLN A 79 15.55 20.11 -12.04
C GLN A 79 16.54 19.21 -11.30
N LEU A 80 16.31 17.89 -11.29
CA LEU A 80 17.23 16.93 -10.68
C LEU A 80 18.56 16.86 -11.43
N ALA A 81 18.54 16.96 -12.76
CA ALA A 81 19.75 17.03 -13.57
C ALA A 81 20.59 18.25 -13.22
N GLU A 82 19.97 19.43 -13.09
CA GLU A 82 20.66 20.65 -12.64
C GLU A 82 21.26 20.46 -11.24
N ARG A 83 20.47 19.93 -10.29
CA ARG A 83 20.92 19.67 -8.91
C ARG A 83 22.14 18.75 -8.84
N TYR A 84 22.18 17.70 -9.67
CA TYR A 84 23.26 16.72 -9.69
C TYR A 84 24.37 17.06 -10.70
N ASN A 85 24.28 18.18 -11.39
CA ASN A 85 25.19 18.57 -12.49
C ASN A 85 25.29 17.47 -13.57
N LEU A 86 24.13 16.91 -13.94
CA LEU A 86 23.92 15.91 -14.98
C LEU A 86 23.05 16.49 -16.10
N LYS A 87 22.84 15.71 -17.16
CA LYS A 87 21.83 16.00 -18.19
C LYS A 87 20.53 15.25 -17.90
N ALA A 88 19.38 15.82 -18.28
CA ALA A 88 18.06 15.22 -18.04
C ALA A 88 17.89 13.83 -18.68
N GLU A 89 18.62 13.55 -19.76
CA GLU A 89 18.63 12.25 -20.42
C GLU A 89 19.38 11.17 -19.62
N GLN A 90 20.24 11.55 -18.67
CA GLN A 90 20.97 10.64 -17.80
C GLN A 90 20.11 10.12 -16.64
N GLN A 91 18.87 9.70 -16.95
CA GLN A 91 17.87 9.29 -15.95
C GLN A 91 18.34 8.18 -15.01
N LEU A 92 19.20 7.27 -15.50
CA LEU A 92 19.73 6.19 -14.65
C LEU A 92 20.67 6.74 -13.57
N GLU A 93 21.54 7.69 -13.92
CA GLU A 93 22.45 8.32 -12.94
C GLU A 93 21.67 9.21 -11.99
N ILE A 94 20.70 9.99 -12.48
CA ILE A 94 19.78 10.76 -11.65
C ILE A 94 19.07 9.85 -10.63
N LYS A 95 18.57 8.67 -11.05
CA LYS A 95 17.94 7.71 -10.14
C LYS A 95 18.88 7.19 -9.04
N LYS A 96 20.17 6.99 -9.33
CA LYS A 96 21.15 6.59 -8.32
C LYS A 96 21.37 7.71 -7.30
N HIS A 97 21.55 8.94 -7.75
CA HIS A 97 21.68 10.10 -6.87
C HIS A 97 20.44 10.31 -5.99
N VAL A 98 19.24 10.16 -6.56
CA VAL A 98 17.99 10.20 -5.80
C VAL A 98 17.96 9.10 -4.74
N LEU A 99 18.37 7.87 -5.08
CA LEU A 99 18.44 6.78 -4.11
C LEU A 99 19.43 7.09 -2.98
N ASP A 100 20.61 7.63 -3.31
CA ASP A 100 21.61 8.02 -2.32
C ASP A 100 21.09 9.11 -1.38
N ASP A 101 20.39 10.11 -1.91
CA ASP A 101 19.74 11.17 -1.11
C ASP A 101 18.67 10.58 -0.17
N LEU A 102 17.87 9.62 -0.65
CA LEU A 102 16.85 8.95 0.19
C LEU A 102 17.48 8.07 1.27
N ILE A 103 18.58 7.38 0.98
CA ILE A 103 19.33 6.60 1.97
C ILE A 103 19.90 7.53 3.05
N LYS A 104 20.53 8.65 2.66
CA LYS A 104 21.07 9.65 3.59
C LYS A 104 19.98 10.20 4.51
N PHE A 105 18.83 10.57 3.96
CA PHE A 105 17.69 11.04 4.76
C PHE A 105 17.29 10.03 5.84
N SER A 106 17.26 8.73 5.52
CA SER A 106 16.91 7.68 6.50
C SER A 106 18.00 7.37 7.53
N ALA A 107 19.23 7.82 7.31
CA ALA A 107 20.37 7.58 8.19
C ALA A 107 20.61 8.71 9.21
N GLU A 108 19.92 9.84 9.07
CA GLU A 108 20.04 11.02 9.94
C GLU A 108 19.02 11.01 11.12
N ASP A 109 18.20 9.97 11.26
CA ASP A 109 17.18 9.76 12.31
C ASP A 109 17.57 8.68 13.34
#